data_AF-A0A7Y5W921-F1
#
_entry.id   AF-A0A7Y5W921-F1
#
_cell.length_a   1.000
_cell.length_b   1.000
_cell.length_c   1.000
_cell.angle_alpha   90.00
_cell.angle_beta   90.00
_cell.angle_gamma   90.00
#
_symmetry.space_group_name_H-M   'P 1'
#
loop_
_entity.id
_entity.type
_entity.pdbx_description
1 polymer ?
#
loop_
_entity_poly.entity_id
_entity_poly.type
_entity_poly.pdbx_seq_one_letter_code
_entity_poly.pdbx_strand_id
1 'polypeptide(L)'
;MLILGIIAGSLVLVLVICGGVGAVILLPALSKARDAAREIRAMSEMRMTAMSLVIYASENEDWMPEVREGWAERLTPYLMQGANPSQSRFVGETQVPVIYVPPGTPGEYDPSNTIVLHEDPDMLPEGKDVLAAFADGSVRKVPREEFRRLMLGRE
;
A
#
# COMPACT_ATOMS: atom_id res chain seq x y z
N MET A 1 -15.79 55.31 19.94
CA MET A 1 -15.14 54.71 18.75
C MET A 1 -13.79 54.05 19.06
N LEU A 2 -12.95 54.65 19.92
CA LEU A 2 -11.65 54.07 20.32
C LEU A 2 -11.73 52.65 20.93
N ILE A 3 -12.66 52.42 21.86
CA ILE A 3 -12.83 51.12 22.54
C ILE A 3 -13.25 50.01 21.56
N LEU A 4 -14.12 50.34 20.60
CA LEU A 4 -14.57 49.40 19.56
C LEU A 4 -13.42 49.00 18.64
N GLY A 5 -12.54 49.95 18.29
CA GLY A 5 -11.34 49.70 17.50
C GLY A 5 -10.34 48.78 18.22
N ILE A 6 -10.16 48.96 19.54
CA ILE A 6 -9.27 48.12 20.35
C ILE A 6 -9.82 46.69 20.45
N ILE A 7 -11.13 46.51 20.66
CA ILE A 7 -11.77 45.19 20.75
C ILE A 7 -11.71 44.46 19.40
N ALA A 8 -12.00 45.16 18.30
CA ALA A 8 -11.92 44.58 16.97
C ALA A 8 -10.47 44.18 16.62
N GLY A 9 -9.50 45.03 16.94
CA GLY A 9 -8.08 44.76 16.70
C GLY A 9 -7.54 43.58 17.53
N SER A 10 -7.91 43.49 18.81
CA SER A 10 -7.46 42.41 19.69
C SER A 10 -8.05 41.06 19.29
N LEU A 11 -9.31 41.01 18.85
CA LEU A 11 -9.93 39.77 18.36
C LEU A 11 -9.24 39.26 17.09
N VAL A 12 -8.96 40.14 16.13
CA VAL A 12 -8.21 39.78 14.91
C VAL A 12 -6.83 39.24 15.28
N LEU A 13 -6.14 39.89 16.22
CA LEU A 13 -4.82 39.46 16.65
C LEU A 13 -4.85 38.05 17.28
N VAL A 14 -5.82 37.77 18.16
CA VAL A 14 -5.99 36.44 18.77
C VAL A 14 -6.27 35.38 17.70
N LEU A 15 -7.14 35.68 16.74
CA LEU A 15 -7.47 34.75 15.65
C LEU A 15 -6.25 34.44 14.78
N VAL A 16 -5.48 35.46 14.39
CA VAL A 16 -4.29 35.28 13.55
C VAL A 16 -3.20 34.50 14.30
N ILE A 17 -2.96 34.82 15.58
CA ILE A 17 -1.94 34.13 16.37
C ILE A 17 -2.35 32.68 16.63
N CYS A 18 -3.55 32.44 17.17
CA CYS A 18 -3.99 31.10 17.55
C CYS A 18 -4.21 30.22 16.32
N GLY A 19 -4.88 30.75 15.29
CA GLY A 19 -5.10 30.05 14.02
C GLY A 19 -3.79 29.80 13.26
N GLY A 20 -2.90 30.80 13.22
CA GLY A 20 -1.61 30.70 12.54
C GLY A 20 -0.66 29.69 13.21
N VAL A 21 -0.45 29.81 14.52
CA VAL A 21 0.41 28.87 15.28
C VAL A 21 -0.18 27.46 15.25
N GLY A 22 -1.50 27.35 15.40
CA GLY A 22 -2.22 26.08 15.26
C GLY A 22 -1.96 25.45 13.89
N ALA A 23 -2.14 26.18 12.80
CA ALA A 23 -1.91 25.67 11.45
C ALA A 23 -0.46 25.20 11.24
N VAL A 24 0.53 25.94 11.73
CA VAL A 24 1.96 25.59 11.59
C VAL A 24 2.29 24.25 12.23
N ILE A 25 1.65 23.89 13.35
CA ILE A 25 1.88 22.62 14.06
C ILE A 25 0.99 21.51 13.50
N LEU A 26 -0.26 21.83 13.16
CA LEU A 26 -1.26 20.87 12.70
C LEU A 26 -0.94 20.35 11.30
N LEU A 27 -0.48 21.18 10.37
CA LEU A 27 -0.16 20.75 9.00
C LEU A 27 0.90 19.63 8.94
N PRO A 28 2.08 19.75 9.58
CA PRO A 28 3.07 18.67 9.56
C PRO A 28 2.59 17.43 10.34
N ALA A 29 1.84 17.61 11.43
CA ALA A 29 1.26 16.49 12.17
C ALA A 29 0.24 15.71 11.31
N LEU A 30 -0.62 16.43 10.59
CA LEU A 30 -1.63 15.87 9.69
C LEU A 30 -0.99 15.14 8.50
N SER A 31 0.08 15.69 7.93
CA SER A 31 0.84 15.02 6.86
C SER A 31 1.36 13.66 7.34
N LYS A 32 2.01 13.62 8.50
CA LYS A 32 2.53 12.37 9.08
C LYS A 32 1.40 11.37 9.38
N ALA A 33 0.27 11.83 9.91
CA ALA A 33 -0.89 10.99 10.17
C ALA A 33 -1.48 10.40 8.88
N ARG A 34 -1.56 11.20 7.81
CA ARG A 34 -2.03 10.75 6.50
C ARG A 34 -1.09 9.70 5.90
N ASP A 35 0.22 9.89 6.02
CA ASP A 35 1.20 8.92 5.52
C ASP A 35 1.13 7.59 6.29
N ALA A 36 0.99 7.63 7.61
CA ALA A 36 0.75 6.44 8.42
C ALA A 36 -0.54 5.72 8.03
N ALA A 37 -1.63 6.46 7.80
CA ALA A 37 -2.90 5.89 7.36
C ALA A 37 -2.79 5.25 5.96
N ARG A 38 -2.08 5.88 5.02
CA ARG A 38 -1.79 5.33 3.69
C ARG A 38 -1.00 4.03 3.77
N GLU A 39 -0.02 3.97 4.66
CA GLU A 39 0.77 2.76 4.89
C GLU A 39 -0.09 1.61 5.45
N ILE A 40 -0.90 1.88 6.49
CA ILE A 40 -1.84 0.89 7.06
C ILE A 40 -2.81 0.39 5.97
N ARG A 41 -3.36 1.31 5.17
CA ARG A 41 -4.25 0.97 4.07
C ARG A 41 -3.57 0.06 3.05
N ALA A 42 -2.37 0.41 2.59
CA ALA A 42 -1.64 -0.39 1.61
C ALA A 42 -1.31 -1.80 2.11
N MET A 43 -0.90 -1.93 3.38
CA MET A 43 -0.69 -3.24 4.03
C MET A 43 -1.97 -4.06 4.06
N SER A 44 -3.09 -3.44 4.44
CA SER A 44 -4.40 -4.10 4.51
C SER A 44 -4.86 -4.56 3.13
N GLU A 45 -4.75 -3.70 2.12
CA GLU A 45 -5.15 -4.00 0.74
C GLU A 45 -4.33 -5.11 0.12
N MET A 46 -3.00 -5.07 0.33
CA MET A 46 -2.11 -6.14 -0.09
C MET A 46 -2.50 -7.47 0.56
N ARG A 47 -2.78 -7.47 1.87
CA ARG A 47 -3.19 -8.69 2.61
C ARG A 47 -4.53 -9.22 2.14
N MET A 48 -5.51 -8.36 1.95
CA MET A 48 -6.83 -8.75 1.46
C MET A 48 -6.75 -9.32 0.04
N THR A 49 -5.94 -8.72 -0.83
CA THR A 49 -5.72 -9.22 -2.20
C THR A 49 -4.97 -10.55 -2.18
N ALA A 50 -3.92 -10.69 -1.37
CA ALA A 50 -3.17 -11.94 -1.22
C ALA A 50 -4.07 -13.07 -0.69
N MET A 51 -4.92 -12.79 0.28
CA MET A 51 -5.89 -13.76 0.78
C MET A 51 -6.91 -14.16 -0.29
N SER A 52 -7.38 -13.20 -1.11
CA SER A 52 -8.24 -13.53 -2.25
C SER A 52 -7.56 -14.45 -3.26
N LEU A 53 -6.24 -14.32 -3.48
CA LEU A 53 -5.47 -15.24 -4.33
C LEU A 53 -5.39 -16.64 -3.72
N VAL A 54 -5.19 -16.75 -2.41
CA VAL A 54 -5.18 -18.05 -1.71
C VAL A 54 -6.55 -18.72 -1.78
N ILE A 55 -7.64 -17.97 -1.60
CA ILE A 55 -9.00 -18.49 -1.73
C ILE A 55 -9.25 -18.97 -3.16
N TYR A 56 -8.86 -18.17 -4.15
CA TYR A 56 -8.94 -18.58 -5.56
C TYR A 56 -8.19 -19.88 -5.80
N ALA A 57 -6.93 -19.98 -5.37
CA ALA A 57 -6.11 -21.17 -5.55
C ALA A 57 -6.75 -22.41 -4.91
N SER A 58 -7.30 -22.27 -3.69
CA SER A 58 -8.00 -23.36 -3.00
C SER A 58 -9.21 -23.91 -3.77
N GLU A 59 -9.85 -23.11 -4.63
CA GLU A 59 -10.98 -23.54 -5.46
C GLU A 59 -10.58 -23.97 -6.88
N ASN A 60 -9.33 -23.72 -7.29
CA ASN A 60 -8.83 -23.93 -8.65
C ASN A 60 -7.61 -24.87 -8.66
N GLU A 61 -7.63 -25.95 -7.86
CA GLU A 61 -6.57 -26.96 -7.82
C GLU A 61 -5.17 -26.35 -7.55
N ASP A 62 -5.12 -25.39 -6.62
CA ASP A 62 -3.94 -24.60 -6.23
C ASP A 62 -3.37 -23.69 -7.34
N TRP A 63 -4.00 -23.63 -8.51
CA TRP A 63 -3.61 -22.69 -9.57
C TRP A 63 -3.98 -21.26 -9.21
N MET A 64 -3.02 -20.37 -9.38
CA MET A 64 -3.26 -18.92 -9.31
C MET A 64 -3.70 -18.37 -10.66
N PRO A 65 -4.47 -17.26 -10.69
CA PRO A 65 -5.06 -16.77 -11.93
C PRO A 65 -3.98 -16.30 -12.92
N GLU A 66 -4.10 -16.67 -14.18
CA GLU A 66 -3.15 -16.23 -15.22
C GLU A 66 -3.27 -14.73 -15.55
N VAL A 67 -2.13 -14.07 -15.77
CA VAL A 67 -2.07 -12.63 -16.10
C VAL A 67 -2.74 -12.30 -17.44
N ARG A 68 -2.56 -13.15 -18.46
CA ARG A 68 -3.02 -12.88 -19.85
C ARG A 68 -4.53 -12.82 -19.99
N GLU A 69 -5.27 -13.45 -19.09
CA GLU A 69 -6.71 -13.66 -19.20
C GLU A 69 -7.51 -12.86 -18.16
N GLY A 70 -6.95 -11.76 -17.67
CA GLY A 70 -7.65 -10.88 -16.73
C GLY A 70 -7.70 -11.45 -15.31
N TRP A 71 -6.52 -11.57 -14.69
CA TRP A 71 -6.39 -12.13 -13.34
C TRP A 71 -7.24 -11.36 -12.31
N ALA A 72 -7.36 -10.04 -12.46
CA ALA A 72 -8.14 -9.20 -11.57
C ALA A 72 -9.64 -9.50 -11.69
N GLU A 73 -10.13 -9.69 -12.92
CA GLU A 73 -11.52 -10.04 -13.20
C GLU A 73 -11.88 -11.40 -12.57
N ARG A 74 -10.99 -12.40 -12.69
CA ARG A 74 -11.14 -13.71 -12.06
C ARG A 74 -11.14 -13.67 -10.54
N LEU A 75 -10.42 -12.70 -9.97
CA LEU A 75 -10.36 -12.53 -8.53
C LEU A 75 -11.64 -11.89 -7.98
N THR A 76 -12.43 -11.19 -8.81
CA THR A 76 -13.64 -10.43 -8.41
C THR A 76 -14.59 -11.20 -7.48
N PRO A 77 -14.94 -12.48 -7.72
CA PRO A 77 -15.82 -13.24 -6.83
C PRO A 77 -15.22 -13.50 -5.44
N TYR A 78 -13.89 -13.45 -5.34
CA TYR A 78 -13.09 -13.75 -4.16
C TYR A 78 -12.56 -12.50 -3.46
N LEU A 79 -12.78 -11.32 -4.03
CA LEU A 79 -12.29 -10.07 -3.46
C LEU A 79 -12.93 -9.83 -2.09
N MET A 80 -12.08 -9.80 -1.07
CA MET A 80 -12.49 -9.31 0.24
C MET A 80 -12.84 -7.82 0.16
N GLN A 81 -13.72 -7.35 1.03
CA GLN A 81 -14.10 -5.93 1.04
C GLN A 81 -12.86 -5.04 1.22
N GLY A 82 -12.56 -4.20 0.22
CA GLY A 82 -11.38 -3.33 0.24
C GLY A 82 -10.14 -3.93 -0.44
N ALA A 83 -10.17 -5.18 -0.89
CA ALA A 83 -9.16 -5.68 -1.83
C ALA A 83 -9.27 -4.91 -3.14
N ASN A 84 -8.13 -4.46 -3.66
CA ASN A 84 -8.06 -3.87 -4.99
C ASN A 84 -6.78 -4.33 -5.68
N PRO A 85 -6.86 -5.36 -6.54
CA PRO A 85 -5.70 -6.01 -7.15
C PRO A 85 -4.87 -5.08 -8.04
N SER A 86 -5.45 -3.99 -8.55
CA SER A 86 -4.78 -3.02 -9.41
C SER A 86 -4.46 -1.69 -8.71
N GLN A 87 -4.67 -1.61 -7.39
CA GLN A 87 -4.43 -0.37 -6.66
C GLN A 87 -2.95 -0.10 -6.47
N SER A 88 -2.53 1.08 -6.89
CA SER A 88 -1.23 1.63 -6.52
C SER A 88 -1.21 2.12 -5.07
N ARG A 89 -0.08 1.94 -4.39
CA ARG A 89 0.20 2.55 -3.09
C ARG A 89 0.75 3.96 -3.28
N PHE A 90 0.48 4.84 -2.33
CA PHE A 90 1.20 6.10 -2.19
C PHE A 90 2.33 5.98 -1.16
N VAL A 91 3.58 6.25 -1.59
CA VAL A 91 4.75 6.38 -0.71
C VAL A 91 5.20 7.83 -0.78
N GLY A 92 4.83 8.62 0.24
CA GLY A 92 4.90 10.08 0.16
C GLY A 92 3.93 10.60 -0.92
N GLU A 93 4.47 11.24 -1.95
CA GLU A 93 3.71 11.69 -3.13
C GLU A 93 3.79 10.72 -4.30
N THR A 94 4.66 9.72 -4.24
CA THR A 94 4.88 8.77 -5.33
C THR A 94 3.81 7.69 -5.34
N GLN A 95 3.16 7.52 -6.49
CA GLN A 95 2.25 6.41 -6.75
C GLN A 95 3.04 5.21 -7.26
N VAL A 96 3.04 4.12 -6.49
CA VAL A 96 3.78 2.89 -6.77
C VAL A 96 2.80 1.79 -7.12
N PRO A 97 2.79 1.27 -8.36
CA PRO A 97 1.87 0.20 -8.74
C PRO A 97 2.21 -1.10 -8.02
N VAL A 98 1.18 -1.90 -7.76
CA VAL A 98 1.33 -3.30 -7.34
C VAL A 98 1.34 -4.18 -8.58
N ILE A 99 2.33 -5.03 -8.68
CA ILE A 99 2.58 -5.96 -9.77
C ILE A 99 2.24 -7.36 -9.27
N TYR A 100 1.45 -8.07 -10.06
CA TYR A 100 1.13 -9.47 -9.84
C TYR A 100 2.01 -10.35 -10.74
N VAL A 101 2.62 -11.38 -10.14
CA VAL A 101 3.50 -12.33 -10.82
C VAL A 101 3.09 -13.76 -10.42
N PRO A 102 2.42 -14.53 -11.29
CA PRO A 102 1.97 -15.87 -10.96
C PRO A 102 3.17 -16.78 -10.66
N PRO A 103 3.07 -17.67 -9.66
CA PRO A 103 4.18 -18.49 -9.17
C PRO A 103 4.57 -19.67 -10.10
N GLY A 104 3.80 -19.92 -11.17
CA GLY A 104 4.00 -21.06 -12.07
C GLY A 104 3.12 -22.25 -11.68
N THR A 105 3.61 -23.47 -11.92
CA THR A 105 2.87 -24.71 -11.63
C THR A 105 2.79 -24.94 -10.11
N PRO A 106 1.60 -25.28 -9.57
CA PRO A 106 1.47 -25.68 -8.18
C PRO A 106 2.43 -26.82 -7.81
N GLY A 107 3.12 -26.69 -6.68
CA GLY A 107 4.08 -27.69 -6.19
C GLY A 107 5.51 -27.56 -6.73
N GLU A 108 5.77 -26.73 -7.73
CA GLU A 108 7.13 -26.45 -8.23
C GLU A 108 7.85 -25.34 -7.47
N TYR A 109 7.12 -24.60 -6.62
CA TYR A 109 7.63 -23.46 -5.86
C TYR A 109 7.34 -23.60 -4.35
N ASP A 110 8.15 -22.96 -3.51
CA ASP A 110 7.90 -22.85 -2.06
C ASP A 110 6.93 -21.69 -1.79
N PRO A 111 5.69 -21.93 -1.31
CA PRO A 111 4.72 -20.86 -1.13
C PRO A 111 5.13 -19.77 -0.14
N SER A 112 5.95 -20.12 0.86
CA SER A 112 6.41 -19.17 1.90
C SER A 112 7.51 -18.24 1.39
N ASN A 113 8.18 -18.61 0.31
CA ASN A 113 9.33 -17.90 -0.23
C ASN A 113 9.12 -17.38 -1.67
N THR A 114 7.93 -17.61 -2.24
CA THR A 114 7.58 -17.19 -3.59
C THR A 114 6.69 -15.97 -3.56
N ILE A 115 7.21 -14.83 -4.04
CA ILE A 115 6.47 -13.55 -4.11
C ILE A 115 5.44 -13.61 -5.24
N VAL A 116 4.17 -13.27 -4.99
CA VAL A 116 3.12 -13.25 -6.02
C VAL A 116 2.54 -11.86 -6.26
N LEU A 117 2.62 -10.97 -5.27
CA LEU A 117 2.32 -9.55 -5.43
C LEU A 117 3.48 -8.75 -4.89
N HIS A 118 3.86 -7.67 -5.55
CA HIS A 118 4.86 -6.75 -5.02
C HIS A 118 4.68 -5.35 -5.55
N GLU A 119 5.16 -4.37 -4.79
CA GLU A 119 5.35 -3.02 -5.31
C GLU A 119 6.42 -2.97 -6.39
N ASP A 120 6.26 -2.08 -7.36
CA ASP A 120 7.32 -1.77 -8.32
C ASP A 120 8.55 -1.17 -7.61
N PRO A 121 9.70 -1.89 -7.55
CA PRO A 121 10.87 -1.44 -6.83
C PRO A 121 11.56 -0.22 -7.45
N ASP A 122 11.35 0.02 -8.75
CA ASP A 122 11.99 1.11 -9.48
C ASP A 122 11.28 2.45 -9.22
N MET A 123 10.00 2.38 -8.86
CA MET A 123 9.19 3.55 -8.48
C MET A 123 9.29 3.89 -6.98
N LEU A 124 9.87 3.00 -6.16
CA LEU A 124 10.04 3.26 -4.73
C LEU A 124 11.15 4.28 -4.47
N PRO A 125 10.98 5.20 -3.50
CA PRO A 125 12.07 6.06 -3.03
C PRO A 125 13.26 5.24 -2.51
N GLU A 126 14.46 5.81 -2.63
CA GLU A 126 15.70 5.16 -2.20
C GLU A 126 15.65 4.76 -0.71
N GLY A 127 16.20 3.58 -0.40
CA GLY A 127 16.22 3.04 0.97
C GLY A 127 14.88 2.52 1.51
N LYS A 128 13.81 2.50 0.69
CA LYS A 128 12.54 1.86 1.06
C LYS A 128 12.53 0.38 0.72
N ASP A 129 12.03 -0.42 1.66
CA ASP A 129 11.70 -1.83 1.47
C ASP A 129 10.49 -2.00 0.55
N VAL A 130 10.46 -3.11 -0.18
CA VAL A 130 9.37 -3.48 -1.09
C VAL A 130 8.29 -4.16 -0.28
N LEU A 131 7.05 -3.66 -0.31
CA LEU A 131 5.93 -4.45 0.20
C LEU A 131 5.62 -5.58 -0.78
N ALA A 132 5.68 -6.82 -0.29
CA ALA A 132 5.41 -8.00 -1.08
C ALA A 132 4.44 -8.95 -0.36
N ALA A 133 3.59 -9.61 -1.14
CA ALA A 133 2.82 -10.76 -0.72
C ALA A 133 3.41 -12.04 -1.31
N PHE A 134 3.39 -13.10 -0.51
CA PHE A 134 3.88 -14.43 -0.85
C PHE A 134 2.72 -15.34 -1.22
N ALA A 135 3.02 -16.45 -1.89
CA ALA A 135 2.00 -17.37 -2.40
C ALA A 135 1.20 -18.05 -1.27
N ASP A 136 1.74 -18.10 -0.06
CA ASP A 136 1.04 -18.53 1.16
C ASP A 136 0.06 -17.48 1.73
N GLY A 137 -0.04 -16.29 1.10
CA GLY A 137 -0.87 -15.17 1.54
C GLY A 137 -0.21 -14.27 2.59
N SER A 138 1.01 -14.56 3.03
CA SER A 138 1.75 -13.71 3.95
C SER A 138 2.18 -12.41 3.25
N VAL A 139 2.18 -11.31 4.00
CA VAL A 139 2.55 -9.98 3.49
C VAL A 139 3.62 -9.39 4.39
N ARG A 140 4.74 -8.99 3.78
CA ARG A 140 5.87 -8.42 4.52
C ARG A 140 6.60 -7.38 3.69
N LYS A 141 7.28 -6.48 4.41
CA LYS A 141 8.27 -5.59 3.81
C LYS A 141 9.56 -6.39 3.61
N VAL A 142 10.06 -6.39 2.39
CA VAL A 142 11.24 -7.15 1.98
C VAL A 142 12.34 -6.14 1.60
N PRO A 143 13.52 -6.22 2.23
CA PRO A 143 14.67 -5.41 1.82
C PRO A 143 14.97 -5.60 0.33
N ARG A 144 15.35 -4.55 -0.39
CA ARG A 144 15.54 -4.59 -1.85
C ARG A 144 16.49 -5.71 -2.32
N GLU A 145 17.57 -5.97 -1.58
CA GLU A 145 18.52 -7.04 -1.91
C GLU A 145 17.90 -8.43 -1.74
N GLU A 146 17.12 -8.64 -0.68
CA GLU A 146 16.37 -9.89 -0.48
C GLU A 146 15.30 -10.04 -1.57
N PHE A 147 14.58 -8.97 -1.90
CA PHE A 147 13.58 -8.96 -2.97
C PHE A 147 14.21 -9.39 -4.31
N ARG A 148 15.33 -8.78 -4.71
CA ARG A 148 16.04 -9.17 -5.94
C ARG A 148 16.46 -10.63 -5.93
N ARG A 149 17.00 -11.13 -4.81
CA ARG A 149 17.38 -12.54 -4.68
C ARG A 149 16.18 -13.47 -4.84
N LEU A 150 15.04 -13.14 -4.23
CA LEU A 150 13.82 -13.93 -4.33
C LEU A 150 13.22 -13.89 -5.74
N MET A 151 13.33 -12.78 -6.45
CA MET A 151 12.85 -12.67 -7.83
C MET A 151 13.78 -13.36 -8.84
N LEU A 152 15.10 -13.30 -8.64
CA LEU A 152 16.09 -13.98 -9.49
C LEU A 152 16.09 -15.49 -9.30
N GLY A 153 15.76 -15.98 -8.10
CA GLY A 153 15.68 -17.42 -7.81
C GLY A 153 14.47 -18.13 -8.42
N ARG A 154 13.70 -17.47 -9.30
CA ARG A 154 12.52 -18.03 -9.99
C ARG A 154 12.80 -18.53 -11.40
N GLU A 155 13.99 -18.27 -11.93
CA GLU A 155 14.47 -18.83 -13.21
C GLU A 155 14.95 -20.28 -13.04
#